data_AF-A0A258L253-F1
#
_entry.id   AF-A0A258L253-F1
#
_cell.length_a   1.000
_cell.length_b   1.000
_cell.length_c   1.000
_cell.angle_alpha   90.00
_cell.angle_beta   90.00
_cell.angle_gamma   90.00
#
_symmetry.space_group_name_H-M   'P 1'
#
loop_
_entity.id
_entity.type
_entity.pdbx_description
1 polymer ?
#
loop_
_entity_poly.entity_id
_entity_poly.type
_entity_poly.pdbx_seq_one_letter_code
_entity_poly.pdbx_strand_id
1 'polypeptide(L)'
;MGPRRELIRLHLKNEAIRPLTDVVQVVAPIVRRTAIEARLTLYPGPDGNVVRTRALQALTEWVETNRMLGMNLRRSALISKLHQEGVHSVELIAPAQDLVLDVTEVYAIDEITMTLASTRDE
;
A
#
# COMPACT_ATOMS: atom_id res chain seq x y z
N MET A 1 -10.25 -33.82 -9.83
CA MET A 1 -9.96 -32.38 -9.68
C MET A 1 -10.89 -31.60 -10.60
N GLY A 2 -12.05 -31.04 -10.24
CA GLY A 2 -12.90 -31.01 -9.05
C GLY A 2 -14.17 -30.25 -9.50
N PRO A 3 -15.40 -30.81 -9.40
CA PRO A 3 -16.61 -30.22 -9.96
C PRO A 3 -17.20 -29.22 -8.95
N ARG A 4 -16.85 -27.93 -9.06
CA ARG A 4 -17.36 -26.87 -8.15
C ARG A 4 -17.95 -25.67 -8.89
N ARG A 5 -18.48 -25.87 -10.10
CA ARG A 5 -19.00 -24.78 -10.94
C ARG A 5 -20.51 -24.83 -11.22
N GLU A 6 -21.18 -25.94 -10.95
CA GLU A 6 -22.59 -26.10 -11.38
C GLU A 6 -23.64 -25.83 -10.29
N LEU A 7 -23.26 -25.70 -9.02
CA LEU A 7 -24.25 -25.54 -7.93
C LEU A 7 -24.84 -24.13 -7.79
N ILE A 8 -24.21 -23.10 -8.38
CA ILE A 8 -24.63 -21.70 -8.19
C ILE A 8 -25.77 -21.32 -9.16
N ARG A 9 -25.96 -22.07 -10.26
CA ARG A 9 -26.98 -21.71 -11.26
C ARG A 9 -28.41 -22.10 -10.89
N LEU A 10 -28.63 -22.96 -9.89
CA LEU A 10 -29.97 -23.47 -9.61
C LEU A 10 -30.75 -22.68 -8.54
N HIS A 11 -30.12 -21.76 -7.81
CA HIS A 11 -30.78 -21.11 -6.67
C HIS A 11 -31.27 -19.68 -6.90
N LEU A 12 -31.17 -19.15 -8.12
CA LEU A 12 -31.65 -17.80 -8.46
C LEU A 12 -32.87 -17.81 -9.40
N LYS A 13 -33.82 -18.69 -9.14
CA LYS A 13 -35.14 -18.69 -9.80
C LYS A 13 -36.23 -18.39 -8.79
N ASN A 14 -36.35 -17.13 -8.36
CA ASN A 14 -37.63 -16.48 -8.04
C ASN A 14 -37.42 -15.09 -7.46
N GLU A 15 -37.00 -14.13 -8.29
CA GLU A 15 -37.54 -12.78 -8.13
C GLU A 15 -37.50 -12.03 -9.46
N ALA A 16 -38.55 -11.26 -9.67
CA ALA A 16 -38.99 -10.77 -10.96
C ALA A 16 -38.11 -9.61 -11.49
N ILE A 17 -37.56 -9.84 -12.69
CA ILE A 17 -37.38 -8.90 -13.82
C ILE A 17 -37.26 -7.40 -13.51
N ARG A 18 -36.09 -6.81 -13.80
CA ARG A 18 -35.87 -5.92 -14.97
C ARG A 18 -34.41 -6.07 -15.45
N PRO A 19 -34.14 -6.68 -16.62
CA PRO A 19 -32.79 -6.72 -17.18
C PRO A 19 -32.47 -5.33 -17.75
N LEU A 20 -32.01 -4.42 -16.90
CA LEU A 20 -31.13 -3.37 -17.35
C LEU A 20 -29.78 -4.04 -17.56
N THR A 21 -29.19 -3.88 -18.74
CA THR A 21 -27.90 -4.45 -19.13
C THR A 21 -26.79 -3.86 -18.25
N ASP A 22 -26.70 -4.30 -17.00
CA ASP A 22 -25.56 -4.07 -16.13
C ASP A 22 -24.51 -5.11 -16.51
N VAL A 23 -23.78 -4.81 -17.59
CA VAL A 23 -22.54 -5.51 -17.92
C VAL A 23 -21.53 -5.13 -16.85
N VAL A 24 -21.58 -5.80 -15.70
CA VAL A 24 -20.46 -5.83 -14.76
C VAL A 24 -19.31 -6.52 -15.48
N GLN A 25 -18.51 -5.75 -16.22
CA GLN A 25 -17.20 -6.19 -16.62
C GLN A 25 -16.38 -6.27 -15.33
N VAL A 26 -16.25 -7.50 -14.80
CA VAL A 26 -15.27 -7.82 -13.77
C VAL A 26 -13.90 -7.68 -14.41
N VAL A 27 -13.42 -6.44 -14.55
CA VAL A 27 -12.06 -6.16 -15.00
C VAL A 27 -11.16 -6.50 -13.82
N ALA A 28 -10.26 -7.46 -14.03
CA ALA A 28 -9.24 -7.76 -13.03
C ALA A 28 -8.40 -6.48 -12.81
N PRO A 29 -8.23 -6.02 -11.56
CA PRO A 29 -7.49 -4.80 -11.30
C PRO A 29 -6.03 -4.98 -11.70
N ILE A 30 -5.46 -3.98 -12.38
CA ILE A 30 -4.05 -4.00 -12.75
C ILE A 30 -3.24 -3.74 -11.49
N VAL A 31 -2.47 -4.73 -11.05
CA VAL A 31 -1.65 -4.64 -9.84
C VAL A 31 -0.27 -4.07 -10.19
N ARG A 32 -0.01 -2.82 -9.77
CA ARG A 32 1.30 -2.18 -9.88
C ARG A 32 2.16 -2.58 -8.67
N ARG A 33 3.18 -3.40 -8.90
CA ARG A 33 4.13 -3.77 -7.84
C ARG A 33 5.13 -2.65 -7.65
N THR A 34 5.34 -2.24 -6.40
CA THR A 34 6.33 -1.25 -6.00
C THR A 34 7.05 -1.71 -4.75
N ALA A 35 8.31 -1.32 -4.60
CA ALA A 35 9.02 -1.43 -3.34
C ALA A 35 9.04 -0.05 -2.65
N ILE A 36 9.08 -0.05 -1.32
CA ILE A 36 9.32 1.16 -0.54
C ILE A 36 10.72 1.05 0.04
N GLU A 37 11.59 1.96 -0.33
CA GLU A 37 12.94 2.06 0.22
C GLU A 37 13.15 3.45 0.80
N ALA A 38 13.40 3.49 2.10
CA ALA A 38 13.58 4.74 2.83
C ALA A 38 14.82 4.70 3.72
N ARG A 39 15.57 5.80 3.72
CA ARG A 39 16.68 6.05 4.65
C ARG A 39 16.24 7.09 5.67
N LEU A 40 16.23 6.71 6.94
CA LEU A 40 15.83 7.57 8.04
C LEU A 40 17.08 8.03 8.78
N THR A 41 17.29 9.34 8.82
CA THR A 41 18.33 9.97 9.63
C THR A 41 17.73 10.36 10.97
N LEU A 42 18.26 9.82 12.05
CA LEU A 42 17.75 10.05 13.40
C LEU A 42 18.58 11.07 14.15
N TYR A 43 17.94 11.79 15.07
CA TYR A 43 18.67 12.61 16.03
C TYR A 43 19.53 11.75 16.98
N PRO A 44 20.62 12.29 17.53
CA PRO A 44 21.36 11.62 18.60
C PRO A 44 20.52 11.67 19.88
N GLY A 45 20.10 10.52 20.41
CA GLY A 45 19.35 10.48 21.67
C GLY A 45 18.38 9.32 21.81
N PRO A 46 17.46 9.07 20.86
CA PRO A 46 16.49 7.98 20.97
C PRO A 46 17.00 6.67 20.33
N ASP A 47 16.56 5.54 20.88
CA ASP A 47 16.78 4.21 20.32
C ASP A 47 16.21 4.11 18.89
N GLY A 48 17.10 4.20 17.90
CA GLY A 48 16.67 4.23 16.49
C GLY A 48 15.91 3.00 16.03
N ASN A 49 16.12 1.85 16.69
CA ASN A 49 15.37 0.64 16.40
C ASN A 49 13.89 0.74 16.81
N VAL A 50 13.58 1.48 17.89
CA VAL A 50 12.20 1.72 18.33
C VAL A 50 11.48 2.64 17.35
N VAL A 51 12.16 3.71 16.91
CA VAL A 51 11.62 4.65 15.90
C VAL A 51 11.37 3.93 14.58
N ARG A 52 12.33 3.12 14.12
CA ARG A 52 12.18 2.28 12.92
C ARG A 52 10.98 1.36 13.02
N THR A 53 10.84 0.64 14.12
CA THR A 53 9.75 -0.33 14.32
C THR A 53 8.39 0.38 14.30
N ARG A 54 8.26 1.51 15.00
CA ARG A 54 7.02 2.31 14.98
C ARG A 54 6.69 2.84 13.58
N ALA A 55 7.68 3.38 12.88
CA ALA A 55 7.50 3.90 11.53
C ALA A 55 7.12 2.77 10.55
N LEU A 56 7.73 1.58 10.67
CA LEU A 56 7.35 0.41 9.87
C LEU A 56 5.90 -0.02 10.16
N GLN A 57 5.50 -0.11 11.43
CA GLN A 57 4.13 -0.46 11.80
C GLN A 57 3.12 0.56 11.27
N ALA A 58 3.37 1.86 11.44
CA ALA A 58 2.52 2.92 10.94
C ALA A 58 2.42 2.91 9.40
N LEU A 59 3.52 2.59 8.71
CA LEU A 59 3.54 2.45 7.27
C LEU A 59 2.72 1.24 6.82
N THR A 60 2.91 0.07 7.44
CA THR A 60 2.17 -1.16 7.11
C THR A 60 0.67 -0.97 7.33
N GLU A 61 0.27 -0.43 8.49
CA GLU A 61 -1.15 -0.17 8.78
C GLU A 61 -1.76 0.82 7.79
N TRP A 62 -1.00 1.87 7.42
CA TRP A 62 -1.43 2.81 6.39
C TRP A 62 -1.54 2.14 5.04
N VAL A 63 -0.59 1.31 4.65
CA VAL A 63 -0.61 0.57 3.38
C VAL A 63 -1.82 -0.36 3.31
N GLU A 64 -2.11 -1.09 4.37
CA GLU A 64 -3.27 -2.00 4.44
C GLU A 64 -4.59 -1.23 4.36
N THR A 65 -4.70 -0.13 5.09
CA THR A 65 -5.87 0.76 5.04
C THR A 65 -6.02 1.43 3.67
N ASN A 66 -4.90 1.83 3.07
CA ASN A 66 -4.86 2.56 1.81
C ASN A 66 -4.92 1.64 0.57
N ARG A 67 -4.96 0.31 0.77
CA ARG A 67 -5.06 -0.72 -0.30
C ARG A 67 -6.45 -0.82 -0.94
N MET A 68 -7.19 0.28 -1.03
CA MET A 68 -8.46 0.33 -1.76
C MET A 68 -8.21 0.71 -3.23
N LEU A 69 -9.14 0.30 -4.11
CA LEU A 69 -9.09 0.58 -5.55
C LEU A 69 -9.07 2.11 -5.81
N GLY A 70 -8.21 2.57 -6.71
CA GLY A 70 -8.09 3.99 -7.07
C GLY A 70 -7.39 4.89 -6.04
N MET A 71 -6.78 4.32 -5.00
CA MET A 71 -5.99 5.11 -4.05
C MET A 71 -4.57 5.38 -4.59
N ASN A 72 -4.20 6.65 -4.57
CA ASN A 72 -2.89 7.09 -5.05
C ASN A 72 -1.81 6.83 -3.99
N LEU A 73 -0.65 6.34 -4.44
CA LEU A 73 0.53 6.21 -3.59
C LEU A 73 1.42 7.45 -3.80
N ARG A 74 1.28 8.43 -2.91
CA ARG A 74 2.10 9.67 -2.96
C ARG A 74 3.35 9.57 -2.11
N ARG A 75 4.46 10.10 -2.63
CA ARG A 75 5.74 10.23 -1.91
C ARG A 75 5.57 11.07 -0.65
N SER A 76 4.79 12.14 -0.70
CA SER A 76 4.54 13.01 0.46
C SER A 76 3.81 12.29 1.60
N ALA A 77 2.85 11.43 1.29
CA ALA A 77 2.14 10.63 2.28
C ALA A 77 3.09 9.62 2.95
N LEU A 78 3.91 8.93 2.15
CA LEU A 78 4.94 8.01 2.65
C LEU A 78 5.93 8.73 3.58
N ILE A 79 6.47 9.87 3.15
CA ILE A 79 7.39 10.69 3.94
C ILE A 79 6.73 11.13 5.23
N SER A 80 5.47 11.60 5.19
CA SER A 80 4.74 12.02 6.39
C SER A 80 4.52 10.87 7.39
N LYS A 81 4.35 9.62 6.93
CA LYS A 81 4.21 8.46 7.81
C LYS A 81 5.54 7.99 8.38
N LEU A 82 6.62 8.12 7.61
CA LEU A 82 7.99 7.80 8.03
C LEU A 82 8.56 8.86 8.98
N HIS A 83 8.08 10.10 8.91
CA HIS A 83 8.50 11.21 9.75
C HIS A 83 7.83 11.12 11.13
N GLN A 84 8.38 10.23 11.97
CA GLN A 84 7.98 10.06 13.37
C GLN A 84 8.84 10.94 14.30
N GLU A 85 8.40 11.08 15.56
CA GLU A 85 9.16 11.80 16.59
C GLU A 85 10.56 11.19 16.76
N GLY A 86 11.61 12.02 16.64
CA GLY A 86 13.01 11.59 16.70
C GLY A 86 13.70 11.39 15.35
N VAL A 87 12.97 11.51 14.23
CA VAL A 87 13.55 11.54 12.89
C VAL A 87 13.96 12.97 12.53
N HIS A 88 15.20 13.15 12.06
CA HIS A 88 15.71 14.43 11.56
C HIS A 88 15.38 14.61 10.07
N SER A 89 15.64 13.58 9.26
CA SER A 89 15.40 13.63 7.82
C SER A 89 15.01 12.24 7.29
N VAL A 90 14.11 12.21 6.32
CA VAL A 90 13.68 11.00 5.62
C VAL A 90 14.03 11.16 4.14
N GLU A 91 14.87 10.27 3.64
CA GLU A 91 15.21 10.17 2.23
C GLU A 91 14.49 8.96 1.64
N LEU A 92 13.49 9.22 0.78
CA LEU A 92 12.72 8.18 0.10
C LEU A 92 13.37 7.87 -1.25
N ILE A 93 14.06 6.73 -1.31
CA ILE A 93 14.78 6.24 -2.49
C ILE A 93 13.76 5.62 -3.47
N ALA A 94 12.85 4.80 -2.97
CA ALA A 94 11.76 4.21 -3.74
C ALA A 94 10.42 4.35 -3.01
N PRO A 95 9.32 4.67 -3.70
CA PRO A 95 9.14 4.84 -5.16
C PRO A 95 9.64 6.18 -5.69
N ALA A 96 10.43 6.20 -6.79
CA ALA A 96 11.06 7.42 -7.34
C ALA A 96 10.08 8.53 -7.77
N GLN A 97 8.83 8.19 -8.07
CA GLN A 97 7.76 9.11 -8.44
C GLN A 97 6.46 8.75 -7.75
N ASP A 98 5.55 9.73 -7.63
CA ASP A 98 4.20 9.49 -7.16
C ASP A 98 3.46 8.53 -8.10
N LEU A 99 2.90 7.46 -7.55
CA LEU A 99 2.11 6.51 -8.31
C LEU A 99 0.65 6.96 -8.26
N VAL A 100 0.23 7.67 -9.31
CA VAL A 100 -1.17 8.01 -9.52
C VAL A 100 -1.84 6.81 -10.17
N LEU A 101 -2.82 6.22 -9.49
CA LEU A 101 -3.52 5.04 -9.95
C LEU A 101 -4.92 5.41 -10.41
N ASP A 102 -5.33 4.83 -11.53
CA ASP A 102 -6.70 4.96 -12.01
C ASP A 102 -7.68 4.10 -11.18
N VAL A 103 -8.99 4.33 -11.32
CA VAL A 103 -10.05 3.58 -10.61
C VAL A 103 -9.99 2.05 -10.82
N THR A 104 -9.33 1.61 -11.88
CA THR A 104 -9.11 0.19 -12.22
C THR A 104 -7.75 -0.37 -11.79
N GLU A 105 -6.86 0.45 -11.23
CA GLU A 105 -5.53 0.04 -10.82
C GLU A 105 -5.42 -0.01 -9.28
N VAL A 106 -4.53 -0.89 -8.80
CA VAL A 106 -4.18 -1.00 -7.38
C VAL A 106 -2.67 -1.19 -7.26
N TYR A 107 -2.05 -0.65 -6.21
CA TYR A 107 -0.65 -0.94 -5.91
C TYR A 107 -0.52 -2.14 -4.97
N ALA A 108 0.57 -2.89 -5.14
CA ALA A 108 1.02 -3.88 -4.18
C ALA A 108 2.45 -3.55 -3.78
N ILE A 109 2.72 -3.56 -2.48
CA ILE A 109 4.06 -3.37 -1.97
C ILE A 109 4.71 -4.74 -1.80
N ASP A 110 5.79 -4.96 -2.53
CA ASP A 110 6.51 -6.24 -2.56
C ASP A 110 7.48 -6.34 -1.38
N GLU A 111 8.21 -5.24 -1.13
CA GLU A 111 9.19 -5.13 -0.06
C GLU A 111 9.21 -3.72 0.55
N ILE A 112 9.44 -3.65 1.87
CA ILE A 112 9.65 -2.41 2.61
C ILE A 112 11.03 -2.46 3.27
N THR A 113 11.96 -1.68 2.74
CA THR A 113 13.34 -1.59 3.23
C THR A 113 13.55 -0.24 3.90
N MET A 114 13.97 -0.28 5.17
CA MET A 114 14.23 0.91 5.98
C MET A 114 15.63 0.86 6.56
N THR A 115 16.47 1.81 6.15
CA THR A 115 17.86 1.93 6.62
C THR A 115 17.98 3.10 7.58
N LEU A 116 18.60 2.87 8.73
CA LEU A 116 18.88 3.91 9.71
C LEU A 116 20.26 4.53 9.43
N ALA A 117 20.30 5.85 9.31
CA ALA A 117 21.52 6.62 9.30
C ALA A 117 21.63 7.39 10.63
N SER A 118 22.74 7.23 11.33
CA SER A 118 23.07 8.01 12.51
C SER A 118 23.85 9.24 12.06
N THR A 119 23.53 10.43 12.59
CA THR A 119 24.28 11.67 12.33
C THR A 119 25.62 11.72 13.07
N ARG A 120 26.35 10.61 13.12
CA ARG A 120 27.71 10.55 13.63
C ARG A 120 28.67 10.34 12.46
N ASP A 121 28.68 11.32 11.56
CA ASP A 121 29.87 11.60 10.77
C ASP A 121 30.71 12.55 11.65
N GLU A 122 31.77 11.98 12.21
CA GLU A 122 33.10 12.56 12.53
C GLU A 122 33.24 14.09 12.72
#